data_AF-A0A183GCJ5-F1
#
_entry.id   AF-A0A183GCJ5-F1
#
_cell.length_a   1.000
_cell.length_b   1.000
_cell.length_c   1.000
_cell.angle_alpha   90.00
_cell.angle_beta   90.00
_cell.angle_gamma   90.00
#
_symmetry.space_group_name_H-M   'P 1'
#
loop_
_entity.id
_entity.type
_entity.pdbx_description
1 polymer ?
#
loop_
_entity_poly.entity_id
_entity_poly.type
_entity_poly.pdbx_seq_one_letter_code
_entity_poly.pdbx_strand_id
1 'polypeptide(L)' 'MKIFERTLDRRIREIVKLSSNQCGFVAGCGTIDAIHAARLLVEKHYGKQRPVDLAFLDLEKAFDRVPREVIW' A
#
# COMPACT_ATOMS: atom_id res chain seq x y z
N MET A 1 20.05 -8.39 15.54
CA MET A 1 18.58 -8.31 15.62
C MET A 1 17.83 -8.63 14.32
N LYS A 2 18.40 -8.41 13.12
CA LYS A 2 17.74 -8.64 11.81
C LYS A 2 17.09 -10.03 11.60
N ILE A 3 17.60 -11.08 12.24
CA ILE A 3 17.02 -12.45 12.12
C ILE A 3 15.69 -12.56 12.87
N PHE A 4 15.59 -11.90 14.04
CA PHE A 4 14.38 -11.90 14.84
C PHE A 4 13.27 -11.13 14.13
N GLU A 5 13.59 -9.95 13.58
CA GLU A 5 12.66 -9.14 12.77
C GLU A 5 12.12 -9.92 11.57
N ARG A 6 12.96 -10.64 10.82
CA ARG A 6 12.53 -11.48 9.71
C ARG A 6 11.59 -12.61 10.15
N THR A 7 11.85 -13.18 11.32
CA THR A 7 11.00 -14.24 11.89
C THR A 7 9.63 -13.69 12.28
N LEU A 8 9.59 -12.51 12.88
CA LEU A 8 8.35 -11.80 13.21
C LEU A 8 7.57 -11.39 11.96
N ASP A 9 8.22 -10.75 10.98
CA ASP A 9 7.59 -10.34 9.72
C ASP A 9 6.90 -11.52 9.02
N ARG A 10 7.59 -12.68 8.94
CA ARG A 10 6.99 -13.90 8.37
C ARG A 10 5.70 -14.31 9.08
N ARG A 11 5.71 -14.33 10.42
CA ARG A 11 4.54 -14.71 11.22
C ARG A 11 3.40 -13.69 11.10
N ILE A 12 3.73 -12.39 11.07
CA ILE A 12 2.74 -11.33 10.90
C ILE A 12 2.05 -11.44 9.53
N ARG A 13 2.80 -11.74 8.46
CA ARG A 13 2.24 -11.93 7.12
C ARG A 13 1.28 -13.12 7.01
N GLU A 14 1.38 -14.12 7.90
CA GLU A 14 0.46 -15.25 7.95
C GLU A 14 -0.92 -14.86 8.52
N ILE A 15 -0.98 -13.81 9.35
CA ILE A 15 -2.22 -13.39 10.04
C ILE A 15 -2.82 -12.10 9.50
N VAL A 16 -2.02 -11.23 8.89
CA VAL A 16 -2.48 -9.96 8.32
C VAL A 16 -2.93 -10.16 6.88
N LYS A 17 -4.19 -9.82 6.60
CA LYS A 17 -4.71 -9.72 5.24
C LYS A 17 -4.55 -8.30 4.71
N LEU A 18 -3.72 -8.14 3.68
CA LEU A 18 -3.59 -6.87 2.97
C LEU A 18 -4.74 -6.68 1.97
N SER A 19 -5.07 -5.43 1.72
CA SER A 19 -6.02 -5.07 0.66
C SER A 19 -5.41 -5.30 -0.72
N SER A 20 -6.23 -5.65 -1.70
CA SER A 20 -5.79 -5.89 -3.08
C SER A 20 -5.24 -4.65 -3.79
N ASN A 21 -5.52 -3.45 -3.27
CA ASN A 21 -4.98 -2.19 -3.79
C ASN A 21 -3.65 -1.78 -3.14
N GLN A 22 -3.14 -2.55 -2.17
CA GLN A 22 -1.85 -2.27 -1.55
C GLN A 22 -0.73 -2.83 -2.41
N CYS A 23 0.15 -1.95 -2.88
CA CYS A 23 1.32 -2.32 -3.68
C CYS A 23 2.63 -2.16 -2.91
N GLY A 24 2.64 -1.38 -1.82
CA GLY A 24 3.83 -1.17 -0.99
C GLY A 24 4.11 -2.34 -0.06
N PHE A 25 5.36 -2.81 -0.01
CA PHE A 25 5.82 -3.89 0.88
C PHE A 25 5.08 -5.24 0.72
N VAL A 26 4.52 -5.48 -0.47
CA VAL A 26 3.81 -6.72 -0.84
C VAL A 26 4.70 -7.57 -1.74
N ALA A 27 4.84 -8.86 -1.43
CA ALA A 27 5.59 -9.77 -2.29
C ALA A 27 4.86 -9.96 -3.63
N GLY A 28 5.58 -9.82 -4.75
CA GLY A 28 5.01 -10.00 -6.10
C GLY A 28 4.17 -8.82 -6.59
N CYS A 29 4.15 -7.68 -5.87
CA CYS A 29 3.53 -6.45 -6.32
C CYS A 29 4.46 -5.26 -6.05
N GLY A 30 4.49 -4.27 -6.94
CA GLY A 30 5.38 -3.12 -6.80
C GLY A 30 4.84 -1.84 -7.44
N THR A 31 5.73 -0.86 -7.58
CA THR A 31 5.37 0.49 -8.07
C THR A 31 4.78 0.47 -9.49
N ILE A 32 5.25 -0.46 -10.34
CA ILE A 32 4.72 -0.62 -11.70
C ILE A 32 3.23 -0.98 -11.66
N ASP A 33 2.84 -1.91 -10.79
CA ASP A 33 1.45 -2.33 -10.65
C ASP A 33 0.57 -1.19 -10.12
N ALA A 34 1.07 -0.42 -9.14
CA ALA A 34 0.38 0.74 -8.59
C ALA A 34 0.11 1.81 -9.66
N ILE A 35 1.15 2.16 -10.43
CA ILE A 35 1.03 3.13 -11.54
C ILE A 35 0.08 2.60 -12.61
N HIS A 36 0.18 1.32 -12.96
CA HIS A 36 -0.69 0.71 -13.95
C HIS A 36 -2.15 0.73 -13.50
N ALA A 37 -2.45 0.40 -12.24
CA ALA A 37 -3.80 0.44 -11.69
C ALA A 37 -4.37 1.86 -11.69
N ALA A 38 -3.59 2.87 -11.28
CA ALA A 38 -4.00 4.27 -11.33
C ALA A 38 -4.31 4.73 -12.76
N ARG A 39 -3.45 4.33 -13.71
CA ARG A 39 -3.64 4.64 -15.14
C ARG A 39 -4.91 4.00 -15.71
N LEU A 40 -5.13 2.70 -15.45
CA LEU A 40 -6.35 2.00 -15.87
C LEU A 40 -7.61 2.67 -15.32
N LEU A 41 -7.57 3.16 -14.07
CA LEU A 41 -8.68 3.87 -13.46
C LEU A 41 -9.00 5.15 -14.22
N VAL A 42 -8.00 5.97 -14.54
CA VAL A 42 -8.17 7.21 -15.30
C VAL A 42 -8.70 6.92 -16.71
N GLU A 43 -8.07 6.00 -17.44
CA GLU A 43 -8.44 5.65 -18.81
C GLU A 43 -9.88 5.11 -18.92
N LYS A 44 -10.31 4.27 -17.97
CA LYS A 44 -11.67 3.70 -17.94
C LYS A 44 -12.76 4.75 -17.75
N HIS A 45 -12.50 5.79 -16.96
CA HIS A 45 -13.47 6.88 -16.76
C HIS A 45 -13.45 7.88 -17.91
N TYR A 46 -12.26 8.18 -18.44
CA TYR A 46 -12.10 9.01 -19.63
C TYR A 46 -12.88 8.43 -20.82
N GLY A 47 -12.78 7.11 -21.06
CA GLY A 47 -13.55 6.43 -22.11
C GLY A 47 -15.07 6.46 -21.91
N LYS A 48 -15.55 6.76 -20.70
CA LYS A 48 -16.98 6.93 -20.37
C LYS A 48 -17.40 8.40 -20.29
N GLN A 49 -16.53 9.33 -20.66
CA GLN A 49 -16.74 10.78 -20.51
C GLN A 49 -17.14 11.18 -19.07
N ARG A 50 -16.59 10.47 -18.07
CA ARG A 50 -16.79 10.80 -16.66
C ARG A 50 -15.56 11.49 -16.12
N PRO A 51 -15.71 12.60 -15.36
CA PRO A 51 -14.58 13.24 -14.70
C PRO A 51 -13.96 12.30 -13.66
N VAL A 52 -12.65 12.45 -13.43
CA VAL A 52 -11.91 11.79 -12.36
C VAL A 52 -11.10 12.85 -11.65
N ASP A 53 -11.33 12.99 -10.35
CA ASP A 53 -10.50 13.77 -9.46
C ASP A 53 -9.60 12.82 -8.67
N LEU A 54 -8.30 13.15 -8.62
CA LEU A 54 -7.29 12.37 -7.90
C LEU A 54 -6.69 13.22 -6.79
N ALA A 55 -6.63 12.67 -5.58
CA ALA A 55 -5.93 13.28 -4.45
C ALA A 55 -4.65 12.49 -4.17
N PHE A 56 -3.53 13.21 -4.10
CA PHE A 56 -2.27 12.66 -3.64
C PHE A 56 -2.16 12.87 -2.14
N LEU A 57 -2.05 11.78 -1.40
CA LEU A 57 -1.98 11.76 0.06
C LEU A 57 -0.63 11.15 0.45
N ASP A 58 0.12 11.87 1.28
CA ASP A 58 1.37 11.39 1.84
C ASP A 58 1.42 11.65 3.35
N LEU A 59 2.09 10.76 4.08
CA LEU A 59 2.19 10.84 5.54
C LEU A 59 3.54 11.43 5.94
N GLU A 60 3.51 12.51 6.73
CA GLU A 60 4.75 13.07 7.28
C GLU A 60 5.37 12.10 8.29
N LYS A 61 6.61 11.65 8.03
CA LYS A 61 7.38 10.75 8.92
C LYS A 61 6.59 9.48 9.31
N ALA A 62 6.13 8.74 8.30
CA ALA A 62 5.23 7.59 8.45
C ALA A 62 5.67 6.53 9.47
N PHE A 63 6.97 6.34 9.70
CA PHE A 63 7.49 5.38 10.69
C PHE A 63 7.71 5.99 12.08
N ASP A 64 8.01 7.29 12.18
CA ASP A 64 8.36 7.94 13.45
C ASP A 64 7.12 8.36 14.24
N ARG A 65 6.02 8.66 13.55
CA ARG A 65 4.79 9.23 14.15
C ARG A 65 3.69 8.20 14.42
N VAL A 66 4.00 6.91 14.39
CA VAL A 66 2.99 5.87 14.70
C VAL A 66 2.75 5.82 16.21
N PRO A 67 1.50 6.03 16.69
CA PRO A 67 1.19 5.93 18.11
C PRO A 67 1.42 4.49 18.61
N ARG A 68 2.17 4.35 19.71
CA ARG A 68 2.60 3.04 20.21
C ARG A 68 1.41 2.24 20.74
N GLU A 69 0.47 2.91 21.39
CA GLU A 69 -0.77 2.36 21.92
C GLU A 69 -1.69 1.72 20.86
N VAL A 70 -1.43 1.93 19.57
CA VAL A 70 -2.19 1.31 18.46
C VAL A 70 -1.49 0.04 17.94
N ILE A 71 -0.18 -0.10 18.17
CA ILE A 71 0.61 -1.27 17.71
C ILE A 71 0.75 -2.34 18.79
N TRP A 72 0.92 -1.92 20.05
CA TRP A 72 1.15 -2.80 21.21
C TRP A 72 -0.15 -3.23 21.86
#